data_AF-A0A847HUE9-F1
#
_entry.id   AF-A0A847HUE9-F1
#
_cell.length_a   1.000
_cell.length_b   1.000
_cell.length_c   1.000
_cell.angle_alpha   90.00
_cell.angle_beta   90.00
_cell.angle_gamma   90.00
#
_symmetry.space_group_name_H-M   'P 1'
#
loop_
_entity.id
_entity.type
_entity.pdbx_description
1 polymer ?
#
loop_
_entity_poly.entity_id
_entity_poly.type
_entity_poly.pdbx_seq_one_letter_code
_entity_poly.pdbx_strand_id
1 'polypeptide(L)'
;MPPEDTTAVGSAWQASAWHCPGCGHCNLLAEACEACGVARRYFTDPPLGLPRRPALADLPSFWIGLAWGAAALLGVAALLAPGTRAALGVAFLALEVAAAGAAAASSLLTALWERAFNELAVVAPPHAAAGSQVAVTVRLVPYTTLEDVSVSVALVDRFYRRRRGEVELATHELEHQPLLVAGRLPGRRATELSATFLAPYPVTPHTDVRSEIAADLLGLAGAVVPALRTAAANLREHGGYYLEVHVRAGFLTRRLHRRLVVYAVGDGLYFG
;
A
#
# COMPACT_ATOMS: atom_id res chain seq x y z
N MET A 1 -23.98 36.02 48.85
CA MET A 1 -23.01 36.67 47.96
C MET A 1 -21.68 35.97 48.14
N PRO A 2 -21.27 35.07 47.22
CA PRO A 2 -19.90 34.57 47.15
C PRO A 2 -19.01 35.57 46.37
N PRO A 3 -17.71 35.69 46.68
CA PRO A 3 -16.77 36.35 45.79
C PRO A 3 -16.17 35.37 44.78
N GLU A 4 -16.32 35.77 43.52
CA GLU A 4 -15.46 35.61 42.33
C GLU A 4 -14.50 34.41 42.20
N ASP A 5 -14.87 33.57 41.23
CA ASP A 5 -13.98 32.73 40.43
C ASP A 5 -12.87 33.56 39.76
N THR A 6 -11.63 33.45 40.22
CA THR A 6 -10.45 33.71 39.38
C THR A 6 -10.25 32.52 38.43
N THR A 7 -10.97 32.53 37.32
CA THR A 7 -10.60 31.72 36.15
C THR A 7 -9.30 32.30 35.57
N ALA A 8 -8.22 31.55 35.70
CA ALA A 8 -6.97 31.84 35.02
C ALA A 8 -7.21 31.76 33.51
N VAL A 9 -7.43 32.91 32.88
CA VAL A 9 -7.43 33.07 31.43
C VAL A 9 -6.01 32.76 30.96
N GLY A 10 -5.76 31.53 30.53
CA GLY A 10 -4.56 31.15 29.80
C GLY A 10 -4.47 32.00 28.53
N SER A 11 -3.72 33.09 28.59
CA SER A 11 -3.57 34.02 27.47
C SER A 11 -3.02 33.26 26.25
N ALA A 12 -3.50 33.58 25.05
CA ALA A 12 -3.11 32.96 23.78
C ALA A 12 -1.58 32.90 23.53
N TRP A 13 -0.78 33.67 24.27
CA TRP A 13 0.68 33.61 24.29
C TRP A 13 1.26 32.30 24.85
N GLN A 14 0.53 31.57 25.69
CA GLN A 14 0.95 30.26 26.19
C GLN A 14 0.89 29.17 25.11
N ALA A 15 0.15 29.38 24.01
CA ALA A 15 0.07 28.43 22.91
C ALA A 15 1.28 28.45 21.96
N SER A 16 2.15 29.46 22.05
CA SER A 16 3.27 29.68 21.12
C SER A 16 4.66 29.62 21.77
N ALA A 17 4.72 29.51 23.09
CA ALA A 17 5.96 29.29 23.83
C ALA A 17 6.33 27.79 23.85
N TRP A 18 7.61 27.45 23.70
CA TRP A 18 8.09 26.08 23.86
C TRP A 18 9.36 26.04 24.73
N HIS A 19 9.44 25.05 25.60
CA HIS A 19 10.63 24.83 26.42
C HIS A 19 11.62 23.96 25.66
N CYS A 20 12.87 24.41 25.59
CA CYS A 20 13.94 23.60 25.02
C CYS A 20 14.26 22.44 25.97
N PRO A 21 14.08 21.17 25.57
CA PRO A 21 14.41 20.03 26.44
C PRO A 21 15.92 19.82 26.59
N GLY A 22 16.76 20.48 25.78
CA GLY A 22 18.22 20.43 25.92
C GLY A 22 18.76 21.30 27.07
N CYS A 23 18.21 22.50 27.28
CA CYS A 23 18.72 23.47 28.26
C CYS A 23 17.65 24.06 29.19
N GLY A 24 16.37 23.70 29.02
CA GLY A 24 15.24 24.21 29.81
C GLY A 24 14.76 25.61 29.42
N HIS A 25 15.40 26.30 28.48
CA HIS A 25 15.05 27.68 28.11
C HIS A 25 13.69 27.77 27.41
N CYS A 26 12.85 28.73 27.82
CA CYS A 26 11.55 29.01 27.20
C CYS A 26 11.73 29.92 25.99
N ASN A 27 11.38 29.44 24.80
CA ASN A 27 11.50 30.17 23.55
C ASN A 27 10.11 30.63 23.08
N LEU A 28 10.02 31.86 22.60
CA LEU A 28 8.79 32.42 22.05
C LEU A 28 8.86 32.36 20.52
N LEU A 29 8.04 31.51 19.89
CA LEU A 29 7.90 31.40 18.42
C LEU A 29 9.17 31.04 17.61
N ALA A 30 10.36 30.93 18.23
CA ALA A 30 11.61 30.63 17.52
C ALA A 30 11.70 29.18 17.02
N GLU A 31 12.25 28.99 15.82
CA GLU A 31 12.50 27.67 15.22
C GLU A 31 13.71 26.94 15.84
N ALA A 32 14.55 27.67 16.55
CA ALA A 32 15.65 27.15 17.33
C ALA A 32 15.69 27.78 18.72
N CYS A 33 16.30 27.08 19.66
CA CYS A 33 16.46 27.60 21.00
C CYS A 33 17.42 28.78 20.97
N GLU A 34 17.00 29.93 21.49
CA GLU A 34 17.81 31.15 21.54
C GLU A 34 19.04 30.99 22.44
N ALA A 35 18.94 30.14 23.48
CA ALA A 35 20.03 29.91 24.43
C ALA A 35 21.08 28.90 23.95
N CYS A 36 20.66 27.79 23.34
CA CYS A 36 21.58 26.69 22.99
C CYS A 36 21.64 26.38 21.48
N GLY A 37 20.90 27.11 20.65
CA GLY A 37 20.87 26.96 19.20
C GLY A 37 20.17 25.69 18.69
N VAL A 38 19.63 24.84 19.58
CA VAL A 38 19.04 23.56 19.17
C VAL A 38 17.68 23.79 18.50
N ALA A 39 17.51 23.29 17.27
CA ALA A 39 16.28 23.49 16.52
C ALA A 39 15.07 22.80 17.18
N ARG A 40 13.96 23.53 17.36
CA ARG A 40 12.68 23.07 17.90
C ARG A 40 12.20 21.77 17.26
N ARG A 41 12.39 21.68 15.93
CA ARG A 41 12.00 20.54 15.08
C ARG A 41 12.62 19.20 15.45
N TYR A 42 13.72 19.18 16.21
CA TYR A 42 14.35 17.95 16.68
C TYR A 42 13.60 17.33 17.87
N PHE A 43 12.78 18.12 18.56
CA PHE A 43 12.10 17.69 19.79
C PHE A 43 10.59 17.59 19.63
N THR A 44 9.99 18.44 18.80
CA THR A 44 8.55 18.34 18.52
C THR A 44 8.21 17.11 17.69
N ASP A 45 9.19 16.54 16.96
CA ASP A 45 9.04 15.33 16.17
C ASP A 45 10.44 14.69 15.95
N PRO A 46 10.98 13.96 16.95
CA PRO A 46 12.30 13.33 16.82
C PRO A 46 12.27 12.22 15.76
N PRO A 47 13.37 12.00 15.01
CA PRO A 47 13.41 10.89 14.06
C PRO A 47 13.20 9.57 14.79
N LEU A 48 12.40 8.70 14.20
CA LEU A 48 12.16 7.35 14.69
C LEU A 48 13.49 6.60 14.81
N GLY A 49 13.62 5.81 15.88
CA GLY A 49 14.75 4.89 16.13
C GLY A 49 14.78 3.71 15.16
N LEU A 50 14.64 3.97 13.85
CA LEU A 50 14.60 2.95 12.81
C LEU A 50 15.97 2.29 12.63
N PRO A 51 15.99 1.00 12.24
CA PRO A 51 17.21 0.35 11.80
C PRO A 51 17.83 1.11 10.63
N ARG A 52 19.11 0.86 10.37
CA ARG A 52 19.80 1.43 9.22
C ARG A 52 19.14 0.93 7.94
N ARG A 53 19.17 1.77 6.91
CA ARG A 53 18.73 1.38 5.56
C ARG A 53 19.46 0.10 5.13
N PRO A 54 18.74 -0.98 4.77
CA PRO A 54 19.37 -2.23 4.38
C PRO A 54 20.17 -2.06 3.08
N ALA A 55 21.27 -2.81 2.94
CA ALA A 55 21.91 -2.96 1.64
C ALA A 55 21.05 -3.87 0.75
N LEU A 56 21.17 -3.73 -0.57
CA LEU A 56 20.44 -4.61 -1.50
C LEU A 56 20.80 -6.09 -1.28
N ALA A 57 22.06 -6.37 -0.96
CA ALA A 57 22.54 -7.72 -0.71
C ALA A 57 21.91 -8.39 0.53
N ASP A 58 21.36 -7.60 1.47
CA ASP A 58 20.70 -8.12 2.67
C ASP A 58 19.22 -8.49 2.39
N LEU A 59 18.69 -8.11 1.23
CA LEU A 59 17.28 -8.29 0.89
C LEU A 59 17.07 -9.58 0.09
N PRO A 60 16.15 -10.47 0.49
CA PRO A 60 15.87 -11.70 -0.25
C PRO A 60 15.31 -11.42 -1.66
N SER A 61 14.50 -10.37 -1.80
CA SER A 61 13.92 -9.90 -3.06
C SER A 61 14.99 -9.56 -4.11
N PHE A 62 16.15 -9.05 -3.68
CA PHE A 62 17.28 -8.77 -4.57
C PHE A 62 17.88 -10.05 -5.15
N TRP A 63 18.15 -11.07 -4.33
CA TRP A 63 18.68 -12.35 -4.78
C TRP A 63 17.69 -13.12 -5.65
N ILE A 64 16.40 -13.07 -5.33
CA ILE A 64 15.34 -13.63 -6.18
C ILE A 64 15.34 -12.93 -7.55
N GLY A 65 15.49 -11.60 -7.57
CA GLY A 65 15.63 -10.83 -8.80
C GLY A 65 16.83 -11.24 -9.64
N LEU A 66 17.99 -11.46 -9.01
CA LEU A 66 19.20 -11.94 -9.70
C LEU A 66 19.03 -13.36 -10.23
N ALA A 67 18.41 -14.27 -9.48
CA ALA A 67 18.17 -15.64 -9.91
C ALA A 67 17.26 -15.70 -11.14
N TRP A 68 16.15 -14.96 -11.13
CA TRP A 68 15.28 -14.83 -12.30
C TRP A 68 15.95 -14.11 -13.46
N GLY A 69 16.81 -13.11 -13.18
CA GLY A 69 17.63 -12.46 -14.20
C GLY A 69 18.58 -13.43 -14.89
N ALA A 70 19.25 -14.29 -14.12
CA ALA A 70 20.10 -15.35 -14.65
C ALA A 70 19.28 -16.37 -15.47
N ALA A 71 18.09 -16.76 -14.99
CA ALA A 71 17.19 -17.65 -15.74
C ALA A 71 16.75 -17.03 -17.08
N ALA A 72 16.42 -15.74 -17.09
CA ALA A 72 16.08 -15.02 -18.31
C ALA A 72 17.25 -14.98 -19.31
N LEU A 73 18.48 -14.73 -18.83
CA LEU A 73 19.69 -14.77 -19.66
C LEU A 73 19.95 -16.16 -20.26
N LEU A 74 19.77 -17.22 -19.46
CA LEU A 74 19.87 -18.60 -19.95
C LEU A 74 18.78 -18.90 -20.99
N GLY A 75 17.56 -18.44 -20.76
CA GLY A 75 16.47 -18.55 -21.73
C GLY A 75 16.78 -17.81 -23.04
N VAL A 76 17.39 -16.62 -22.98
CA VAL A 76 17.84 -15.89 -24.19
C VAL A 76 18.94 -16.65 -24.91
N ALA A 77 19.92 -17.20 -24.20
CA ALA A 77 20.96 -18.04 -24.80
C ALA A 77 20.35 -19.28 -25.49
N ALA A 78 19.37 -19.92 -24.84
CA ALA A 78 18.62 -21.04 -25.41
C ALA A 78 17.76 -20.63 -26.62
N LEU A 79 17.22 -19.40 -26.65
CA LEU A 79 16.51 -18.86 -27.80
C LEU A 79 17.44 -18.60 -28.99
N LEU A 80 18.70 -18.23 -28.76
CA LEU A 80 19.67 -18.00 -29.83
C LEU A 80 20.20 -19.33 -30.41
N ALA A 81 20.35 -20.35 -29.57
CA ALA A 81 20.85 -21.66 -30.00
C ALA A 81 19.84 -22.38 -30.93
N PRO A 82 20.27 -22.86 -32.12
CA PRO A 82 19.37 -23.47 -33.10
C PRO A 82 18.82 -24.84 -32.65
N GLY A 83 19.62 -25.64 -31.94
CA GLY A 83 19.19 -26.97 -31.47
C GLY A 83 18.08 -26.92 -30.42
N THR A 84 18.17 -25.99 -29.48
CA THR A 84 17.17 -25.76 -28.43
C THR A 84 15.88 -25.17 -29.00
N ARG A 85 15.97 -24.24 -29.95
CA ARG A 85 14.80 -23.73 -30.68
C ARG A 85 14.05 -24.83 -31.42
N ALA A 86 14.78 -25.74 -32.06
CA ALA A 86 14.18 -26.87 -32.77
C ALA A 86 13.51 -27.87 -31.81
N ALA A 87 14.07 -28.08 -30.61
CA ALA A 87 13.55 -29.03 -29.63
C ALA A 87 12.34 -28.49 -28.83
N LEU A 88 12.40 -27.23 -28.40
CA LEU A 88 11.43 -26.63 -27.46
C LEU A 88 10.45 -25.65 -28.13
N GLY A 89 10.78 -25.16 -29.32
CA GLY A 89 9.99 -24.17 -30.03
C GLY A 89 10.28 -22.73 -29.59
N VAL A 90 10.29 -21.82 -30.57
CA VAL A 90 10.62 -20.39 -30.37
C VAL A 90 9.60 -19.70 -29.47
N ALA A 91 8.31 -19.98 -29.66
CA ALA A 91 7.23 -19.32 -28.91
C ALA A 91 7.27 -19.67 -27.41
N PHE A 92 7.51 -20.93 -27.06
CA PHE A 92 7.63 -21.38 -25.68
C PHE A 92 8.84 -20.72 -25.00
N LEU A 93 10.01 -20.77 -25.63
CA LEU A 93 11.23 -20.13 -25.11
C LEU A 93 11.06 -18.62 -24.93
N ALA A 94 10.42 -17.94 -25.89
CA ALA A 94 10.14 -16.50 -25.77
C ALA A 94 9.22 -16.19 -24.58
N LEU A 95 8.20 -17.02 -24.34
CA LEU A 95 7.29 -16.87 -23.20
C LEU A 95 8.02 -17.07 -21.87
N GLU A 96 8.85 -18.10 -21.76
CA GLU A 96 9.66 -18.39 -20.56
C GLU A 96 10.64 -17.24 -20.26
N VAL A 97 11.32 -16.71 -21.28
CA VAL A 97 12.19 -15.54 -21.14
C VAL A 97 11.41 -14.33 -20.66
N ALA A 98 10.24 -14.07 -21.24
CA ALA A 98 9.40 -12.94 -20.84
C ALA A 98 8.90 -13.09 -19.39
N ALA A 99 8.47 -14.29 -19.00
CA ALA A 99 8.01 -14.59 -17.64
C ALA A 99 9.16 -14.43 -16.62
N ALA A 100 10.32 -15.00 -16.89
CA ALA A 100 11.51 -14.88 -16.04
C ALA A 100 11.98 -13.41 -15.95
N GLY A 101 11.99 -12.68 -17.06
CA GLY A 101 12.33 -11.26 -17.09
C GLY A 101 11.37 -10.40 -16.27
N ALA A 102 10.05 -10.65 -16.37
CA ALA A 102 9.04 -9.97 -15.58
C ALA A 102 9.19 -10.28 -14.07
N ALA A 103 9.46 -11.54 -13.72
CA ALA A 103 9.73 -11.94 -12.33
C ALA A 103 11.00 -11.27 -11.77
N ALA A 104 12.07 -11.17 -12.57
CA ALA A 104 13.29 -10.49 -12.20
C ALA A 104 13.03 -8.99 -11.92
N ALA A 105 12.38 -8.31 -12.86
CA ALA A 105 12.06 -6.89 -12.73
C ALA A 105 11.17 -6.60 -11.52
N SER A 106 10.11 -7.41 -11.33
CA SER A 106 9.20 -7.29 -10.17
C SER A 106 9.95 -7.47 -8.84
N SER A 107 10.84 -8.45 -8.75
CA SER A 107 11.61 -8.73 -7.53
C SER A 107 12.63 -7.62 -7.23
N LEU A 108 13.30 -7.09 -8.26
CA LEU A 108 14.22 -5.95 -8.11
C LEU A 108 13.49 -4.67 -7.71
N LEU A 109 12.32 -4.38 -8.29
CA LEU A 109 11.47 -3.27 -7.86
C LEU A 109 11.02 -3.43 -6.40
N THR A 110 10.69 -4.65 -6.00
CA THR A 110 10.36 -4.97 -4.59
C THR A 110 11.54 -4.69 -3.66
N ALA A 111 12.76 -5.09 -4.04
CA ALA A 111 13.97 -4.80 -3.29
C ALA A 111 14.23 -3.29 -3.15
N LEU A 112 13.98 -2.51 -4.21
CA LEU A 112 14.11 -1.05 -4.17
C LEU A 112 13.08 -0.42 -3.22
N TRP A 113 11.86 -0.94 -3.18
CA TRP A 113 10.83 -0.51 -2.23
C TRP A 113 11.19 -0.84 -0.79
N GLU A 114 11.60 -2.07 -0.50
CA GLU A 114 12.06 -2.51 0.84
C GLU A 114 13.26 -1.70 1.32
N ARG A 115 14.11 -1.26 0.39
CA ARG A 115 15.25 -0.39 0.69
C ARG A 115 14.87 1.09 0.86
N ALA A 116 13.75 1.54 0.32
CA ALA A 116 13.30 2.93 0.40
C ALA A 116 12.43 3.17 1.65
N PHE A 117 11.53 2.24 1.97
CA PHE A 117 10.57 2.34 3.05
C PHE A 117 10.80 1.28 4.11
N ASN A 118 10.82 1.70 5.37
CA ASN A 118 10.76 0.80 6.52
C ASN A 118 9.34 0.30 6.73
N GLU A 119 8.35 1.19 6.59
CA GLU A 119 6.94 0.86 6.77
C GLU A 119 6.12 1.55 5.67
N LEU A 120 5.18 0.79 5.12
CA LEU A 120 4.22 1.23 4.13
C LEU A 120 2.91 0.50 4.43
N ALA A 121 2.00 1.15 5.14
CA ALA A 121 0.78 0.53 5.64
C ALA A 121 -0.46 1.36 5.30
N VAL A 122 -1.56 0.65 5.05
CA VAL A 122 -2.89 1.24 4.89
C VAL A 122 -3.72 0.78 6.07
N VAL A 123 -4.10 1.73 6.90
CA VAL A 123 -4.96 1.52 8.07
C VAL A 123 -6.36 1.96 7.70
N ALA A 124 -7.27 1.01 7.60
CA ALA A 124 -8.68 1.23 7.35
C ALA A 124 -9.49 0.18 8.13
N PRO A 125 -10.72 0.50 8.57
CA PRO A 125 -11.56 -0.48 9.22
C PRO A 125 -11.85 -1.66 8.27
N PRO A 126 -11.85 -2.91 8.75
CA PRO A 126 -12.13 -4.07 7.92
C PRO A 126 -13.59 -4.15 7.48
N HIS A 127 -14.49 -3.54 8.25
CA HIS A 127 -15.93 -3.55 8.05
C HIS A 127 -16.50 -2.14 8.19
N ALA A 128 -17.48 -1.79 7.36
CA ALA A 128 -18.22 -0.55 7.48
C ALA A 128 -19.71 -0.75 7.16
N ALA A 129 -20.58 -0.04 7.86
CA ALA A 129 -22.00 0.01 7.51
C ALA A 129 -22.17 0.85 6.23
N ALA A 130 -23.05 0.45 5.32
CA ALA A 130 -23.37 1.23 4.13
C ALA A 130 -23.82 2.66 4.52
N GLY A 131 -23.31 3.67 3.82
CA GLY A 131 -23.55 5.08 4.12
C GLY A 131 -22.75 5.64 5.30
N SER A 132 -21.96 4.83 6.01
CA SER A 132 -21.04 5.34 7.04
C SER A 132 -19.75 5.89 6.45
N GLN A 133 -19.08 6.79 7.18
CA GLN A 133 -17.79 7.32 6.80
C GLN A 133 -16.67 6.32 7.15
N VAL A 134 -15.81 6.06 6.17
CA VAL A 134 -14.65 5.19 6.28
C VAL A 134 -13.39 6.04 6.25
N ALA A 135 -12.75 6.20 7.40
CA ALA A 135 -11.45 6.85 7.51
C ALA A 135 -10.34 5.90 7.07
N VAL A 136 -9.48 6.38 6.18
CA VAL A 136 -8.37 5.63 5.59
C VAL A 136 -7.10 6.41 5.85
N THR A 137 -6.17 5.83 6.60
CA THR A 137 -4.87 6.44 6.90
C THR A 137 -3.77 5.65 6.21
N VAL A 138 -3.01 6.33 5.36
CA VAL A 138 -1.81 5.81 4.72
C VAL A 138 -0.62 6.22 5.57
N ARG A 139 0.08 5.25 6.15
CA ARG A 139 1.26 5.46 6.97
C ARG A 139 2.52 5.11 6.17
N LEU A 140 3.39 6.11 6.02
CA LEU A 140 4.62 6.05 5.24
C LEU A 140 5.80 6.33 6.14
N VAL A 141 6.77 5.42 6.21
CA VAL A 141 8.00 5.60 7.00
C VAL A 141 9.21 5.31 6.10
N PRO A 142 9.81 6.33 5.46
CA PRO A 142 10.99 6.13 4.63
C PRO A 142 12.29 6.08 5.45
N TYR A 143 13.31 5.36 4.99
CA TYR A 143 14.63 5.33 5.66
C TYR A 143 15.42 6.63 5.49
N THR A 144 15.22 7.30 4.36
CA THR A 144 15.87 8.57 3.99
C THR A 144 14.81 9.53 3.48
N THR A 145 15.11 10.82 3.43
CA THR A 145 14.19 11.79 2.84
C THR A 145 13.96 11.47 1.38
N LEU A 146 12.69 11.46 0.96
CA LEU A 146 12.26 11.25 -0.40
C LEU A 146 11.58 12.52 -0.90
N GLU A 147 11.97 12.96 -2.09
CA GLU A 147 11.34 14.07 -2.81
C GLU A 147 10.43 13.50 -3.91
N ASP A 148 9.57 14.34 -4.48
CA ASP A 148 8.66 14.00 -5.59
C ASP A 148 7.79 12.75 -5.31
N VAL A 149 7.21 12.71 -4.11
CA VAL A 149 6.30 11.64 -3.70
C VAL A 149 4.86 12.03 -3.98
N SER A 150 4.15 11.17 -4.71
CA SER A 150 2.71 11.29 -4.93
C SER A 150 1.98 10.12 -4.29
N VAL A 151 0.91 10.42 -3.56
CA VAL A 151 0.06 9.46 -2.87
C VAL A 151 -1.38 9.76 -3.24
N SER A 152 -2.09 8.78 -3.75
CA SER A 152 -3.53 8.86 -3.92
C SER A 152 -4.22 7.61 -3.40
N VAL A 153 -5.49 7.76 -3.04
CA VAL A 153 -6.33 6.67 -2.56
C VAL A 153 -7.60 6.67 -3.41
N ALA A 154 -7.98 5.49 -3.87
CA ALA A 154 -9.23 5.27 -4.58
C ALA A 154 -10.07 4.24 -3.85
N LEU A 155 -11.37 4.49 -3.76
CA LEU A 155 -12.36 3.48 -3.42
C LEU A 155 -12.85 2.84 -4.72
N VAL A 156 -12.67 1.53 -4.83
CA VAL A 156 -12.88 0.77 -6.06
C VAL A 156 -13.83 -0.40 -5.78
N ASP A 157 -14.81 -0.58 -6.65
CA ASP A 157 -15.70 -1.74 -6.67
C ASP A 157 -15.21 -2.73 -7.73
N ARG A 158 -14.90 -3.95 -7.32
CA ARG A 158 -14.56 -5.06 -8.22
C ARG A 158 -15.72 -6.05 -8.22
N PHE A 159 -16.43 -6.16 -9.34
CA PHE A 159 -17.63 -6.99 -9.45
C PHE A 159 -17.61 -7.83 -10.72
N TYR A 160 -18.35 -8.93 -10.71
CA TYR A 160 -18.45 -9.81 -11.87
C TYR A 160 -19.53 -9.30 -12.83
N ARG A 161 -19.17 -9.12 -14.11
CA ARG A 161 -20.09 -8.72 -15.17
C ARG A 161 -20.20 -9.84 -16.19
N ARG A 162 -21.45 -10.25 -16.49
CA ARG A 162 -21.72 -11.19 -17.59
C ARG A 162 -21.84 -10.45 -18.91
N ARG A 163 -21.02 -10.81 -19.90
CA ARG A 163 -21.12 -10.34 -21.29
C ARG A 163 -21.06 -11.53 -22.23
N ARG A 164 -22.07 -11.67 -23.10
CA ARG A 164 -22.11 -12.66 -24.21
C ARG A 164 -21.77 -14.11 -23.80
N GLY A 165 -22.14 -14.53 -22.59
CA GLY A 165 -21.90 -15.90 -22.09
C GLY A 165 -20.59 -16.09 -21.31
N GLU A 166 -19.73 -15.06 -21.27
CA GLU A 166 -18.50 -15.00 -20.48
C GLU A 166 -18.69 -14.13 -19.24
N VAL A 167 -17.95 -14.46 -18.17
CA VAL A 167 -17.93 -13.72 -16.91
C VAL A 167 -16.59 -13.00 -16.83
N GLU A 168 -16.63 -11.68 -16.80
CA GLU A 168 -15.45 -10.83 -16.70
C GLU A 168 -15.45 -10.12 -15.33
N LEU A 169 -14.28 -9.98 -14.72
CA LEU A 169 -14.11 -9.11 -13.57
C LEU A 169 -14.05 -7.66 -14.06
N ALA A 170 -15.07 -6.89 -13.74
CA ALA A 170 -15.11 -5.47 -13.99
C ALA A 170 -14.63 -4.71 -12.75
N THR A 171 -13.94 -3.60 -12.98
CA THR A 171 -13.50 -2.69 -11.92
C THR A 171 -14.11 -1.32 -12.19
N HIS A 172 -14.71 -0.72 -11.17
CA HIS A 172 -15.29 0.61 -11.23
C HIS A 172 -14.75 1.45 -10.07
N GLU A 173 -14.08 2.54 -10.39
CA GLU A 173 -13.64 3.52 -9.39
C GLU A 173 -14.84 4.33 -8.94
N LEU A 174 -15.17 4.24 -7.64
CA LEU A 174 -16.28 4.97 -7.04
C LEU A 174 -15.86 6.38 -6.66
N GLU A 175 -14.66 6.52 -6.10
CA GLU A 175 -14.13 7.79 -5.64
C GLU A 175 -12.60 7.77 -5.63
N HIS A 176 -11.97 8.90 -5.92
CA HIS A 176 -10.51 9.06 -5.90
C HIS A 176 -10.11 10.37 -5.22
N GLN A 177 -9.18 10.28 -4.28
CA GLN A 177 -8.65 11.41 -3.52
C GLN A 177 -7.11 11.43 -3.58
N PRO A 178 -6.49 12.48 -4.17
CA PRO A 178 -5.06 12.70 -4.06
C PRO A 178 -4.73 13.22 -2.64
N LEU A 179 -3.85 12.52 -1.94
CA LEU A 179 -3.41 12.87 -0.59
C LEU A 179 -2.11 13.68 -0.55
N LEU A 180 -1.21 13.40 -1.49
CA LEU A 180 0.06 14.11 -1.64
C LEU A 180 0.40 14.17 -3.13
N VAL A 181 0.83 15.31 -3.63
CA VAL A 181 1.21 15.50 -5.04
C VAL A 181 2.58 16.13 -5.08
N ALA A 182 3.56 15.40 -5.65
CA ALA A 182 4.96 15.85 -5.76
C ALA A 182 5.51 16.42 -4.43
N GLY A 183 5.13 15.78 -3.32
CA GLY A 183 5.49 16.21 -1.98
C GLY A 183 6.78 15.58 -1.47
N ARG A 184 7.23 16.09 -0.33
CA ARG A 184 8.41 15.59 0.36
C ARG A 184 8.01 14.69 1.53
N LEU A 185 8.61 13.51 1.60
CA LEU A 185 8.54 12.65 2.78
C LEU A 185 9.83 12.74 3.60
N PRO A 186 9.79 13.24 4.83
CA PRO A 186 10.97 13.33 5.67
C PRO A 186 11.49 11.93 6.05
N GLY A 187 12.80 11.74 5.93
CA GLY A 187 13.46 10.49 6.29
C GLY A 187 13.35 10.17 7.77
N ARG A 188 13.15 8.89 8.09
CA ARG A 188 13.08 8.35 9.45
C ARG A 188 11.96 8.96 10.27
N ARG A 189 10.85 9.33 9.64
CA ARG A 189 9.65 9.85 10.29
C ARG A 189 8.43 9.13 9.77
N ALA A 190 7.39 9.06 10.58
CA ALA A 190 6.09 8.59 10.13
C ALA A 190 5.34 9.78 9.52
N THR A 191 4.96 9.63 8.26
CA THR A 191 4.00 10.52 7.61
C THR A 191 2.67 9.79 7.53
N GLU A 192 1.64 10.38 8.13
CA GLU A 192 0.28 9.87 8.07
C GLU A 192 -0.55 10.78 7.18
N LEU A 193 -1.15 10.20 6.15
CA LEU A 193 -2.03 10.90 5.21
C LEU A 193 -3.40 10.26 5.30
N SER A 194 -4.44 11.05 5.56
CA SER A 194 -5.78 10.52 5.77
C SER A 194 -6.76 10.99 4.71
N ALA A 195 -7.58 10.07 4.22
CA ALA A 195 -8.75 10.30 3.38
C ALA A 195 -10.00 9.78 4.11
N THR A 196 -11.17 10.28 3.73
CA THR A 196 -12.45 9.75 4.20
C THR A 196 -13.32 9.46 3.00
N PHE A 197 -13.88 8.24 2.95
CA PHE A 197 -14.79 7.80 1.89
C PHE A 197 -16.16 7.48 2.48
N LEU A 198 -17.20 7.51 1.66
CA LEU A 198 -18.51 6.99 2.04
C LEU A 198 -18.57 5.50 1.69
N ALA A 199 -18.94 4.64 2.65
CA ALA A 199 -19.15 3.23 2.39
C ALA A 199 -20.32 3.04 1.39
N PRO A 200 -20.09 2.39 0.24
CA PRO A 200 -21.11 2.24 -0.81
C PRO A 200 -22.20 1.26 -0.38
N TYR A 201 -23.39 1.37 -0.97
CA TYR A 201 -24.43 0.35 -0.72
C TYR A 201 -24.11 -0.94 -1.52
N PRO A 202 -24.13 -2.13 -0.90
CA PRO A 202 -23.80 -3.40 -1.54
C PRO A 202 -24.91 -3.88 -2.49
N VAL A 203 -25.06 -3.21 -3.63
CA VAL A 203 -26.02 -3.56 -4.70
C VAL A 203 -25.39 -4.47 -5.76
N THR A 204 -24.06 -4.42 -5.90
CA THR A 204 -23.33 -5.12 -6.96
C THR A 204 -23.06 -6.59 -6.60
N PRO A 205 -23.14 -7.53 -7.58
CA PRO A 205 -22.82 -8.92 -7.33
C PRO A 205 -21.29 -9.12 -7.29
N HIS A 206 -20.76 -9.35 -6.09
CA HIS A 206 -19.34 -9.59 -5.85
C HIS A 206 -18.95 -11.07 -5.92
N THR A 207 -19.92 -11.98 -6.02
CA THR A 207 -19.69 -13.42 -6.16
C THR A 207 -20.26 -13.92 -7.48
N ASP A 208 -19.54 -14.82 -8.17
CA ASP A 208 -20.07 -15.57 -9.31
C ASP A 208 -19.99 -17.07 -9.04
N VAL A 209 -21.05 -17.79 -9.39
CA VAL A 209 -21.18 -19.23 -9.11
C VAL A 209 -20.07 -20.04 -9.80
N ARG A 210 -19.60 -19.61 -10.98
CA ARG A 210 -18.51 -20.31 -11.68
C ARG A 210 -17.15 -20.10 -11.02
N SER A 211 -16.88 -18.91 -10.48
CA SER A 211 -15.63 -18.66 -9.76
C SER A 211 -15.60 -19.38 -8.42
N GLU A 212 -16.75 -19.53 -7.75
CA GLU A 212 -16.88 -20.39 -6.57
C GLU A 212 -16.62 -21.86 -6.89
N ILE A 213 -17.23 -22.40 -7.95
CA ILE A 213 -16.98 -23.79 -8.39
C ILE A 213 -15.52 -23.99 -8.80
N ALA A 214 -14.92 -23.05 -9.53
CA ALA A 214 -13.52 -23.11 -9.91
C ALA A 214 -12.59 -23.04 -8.68
N ALA A 215 -12.91 -22.18 -7.71
CA ALA A 215 -12.17 -22.10 -6.46
C ALA A 215 -12.32 -23.36 -5.60
N ASP A 216 -13.48 -24.01 -5.59
CA ASP A 216 -13.71 -25.29 -4.90
C ASP A 216 -12.88 -26.41 -5.54
N LEU A 217 -12.88 -26.50 -6.88
CA LEU A 217 -12.09 -27.46 -7.63
C LEU A 217 -10.59 -27.24 -7.45
N LEU A 218 -10.13 -25.98 -7.50
CA LEU A 218 -8.73 -25.62 -7.25
C LEU A 218 -8.33 -25.82 -5.78
N GLY A 219 -9.26 -25.59 -4.85
CA GLY A 219 -9.07 -25.85 -3.42
C GLY A 219 -8.89 -27.34 -3.11
N LEU A 220 -9.69 -28.19 -3.77
CA LEU A 220 -9.56 -29.65 -3.74
C LEU A 220 -8.23 -30.10 -4.37
N ALA A 221 -7.89 -29.62 -5.56
CA ALA A 221 -6.62 -29.91 -6.23
C ALA A 221 -5.42 -29.40 -5.41
N GLY A 222 -5.61 -28.35 -4.63
CA GLY A 222 -4.58 -27.79 -3.76
C GLY A 222 -4.26 -28.62 -2.52
N ALA A 223 -4.96 -29.72 -2.28
CA ALA A 223 -4.49 -30.77 -1.35
C ALA A 223 -3.20 -31.45 -1.85
N VAL A 224 -2.98 -31.48 -3.17
CA VAL A 224 -1.79 -32.08 -3.81
C VAL A 224 -0.79 -30.98 -4.21
N VAL A 225 -1.27 -29.83 -4.70
CA VAL A 225 -0.42 -28.72 -5.14
C VAL A 225 -0.74 -27.45 -4.34
N PRO A 226 0.05 -27.12 -3.30
CA PRO A 226 -0.24 -25.99 -2.40
C PRO A 226 -0.46 -24.65 -3.12
N ALA A 227 0.20 -24.42 -4.26
CA ALA A 227 0.02 -23.23 -5.08
C ALA A 227 -1.42 -23.05 -5.63
N LEU A 228 -2.17 -24.15 -5.80
CA LEU A 228 -3.56 -24.09 -6.26
C LEU A 228 -4.53 -23.67 -5.15
N ARG A 229 -4.19 -23.93 -3.87
CA ARG A 229 -4.95 -23.38 -2.73
C ARG A 229 -4.86 -21.87 -2.67
N THR A 230 -3.69 -21.31 -2.91
CA THR A 230 -3.50 -19.86 -3.02
C THR A 230 -4.23 -19.29 -4.23
N ALA A 231 -4.22 -19.98 -5.37
CA ALA A 231 -5.01 -19.56 -6.54
C ALA A 231 -6.53 -19.60 -6.28
N ALA A 232 -7.01 -20.64 -5.57
CA ALA A 232 -8.41 -20.78 -5.16
C ALA A 232 -8.84 -19.66 -4.20
N ALA A 233 -8.01 -19.32 -3.21
CA ALA A 233 -8.26 -18.21 -2.30
C ALA A 233 -8.34 -16.87 -3.07
N ASN A 234 -7.38 -16.62 -3.96
CA ASN A 234 -7.36 -15.42 -4.79
C ASN A 234 -8.64 -15.29 -5.65
N LEU A 235 -9.12 -16.38 -6.25
CA LEU A 235 -10.34 -16.38 -7.05
C LEU A 235 -11.60 -15.99 -6.26
N ARG A 236 -11.69 -16.37 -4.99
CA ARG A 236 -12.80 -15.98 -4.10
C ARG A 236 -12.66 -14.55 -3.60
N GLU A 237 -11.43 -14.05 -3.51
CA GLU A 237 -11.16 -12.72 -2.98
C GLU A 237 -11.37 -11.61 -4.01
N HIS A 238 -11.40 -11.88 -5.32
CA HIS A 238 -11.38 -10.80 -6.32
C HIS A 238 -12.63 -9.91 -6.41
N GLY A 239 -13.76 -10.31 -5.84
CA GLY A 239 -14.96 -9.48 -5.75
C GLY A 239 -15.09 -8.73 -4.42
N GLY A 240 -15.54 -7.47 -4.48
CA GLY A 240 -15.86 -6.64 -3.31
C GLY A 240 -15.35 -5.21 -3.43
N TYR A 241 -15.50 -4.46 -2.35
CA TYR A 241 -14.97 -3.09 -2.25
C TYR A 241 -13.52 -3.07 -1.78
N TYR A 242 -12.73 -2.21 -2.41
CA TYR A 242 -11.29 -2.09 -2.20
C TYR A 242 -10.89 -0.64 -2.02
N LEU A 243 -10.03 -0.40 -1.03
CA LEU A 243 -9.26 0.82 -0.92
C LEU A 243 -7.91 0.56 -1.61
N GLU A 244 -7.71 1.21 -2.75
CA GLU A 244 -6.48 1.15 -3.52
C GLU A 244 -5.63 2.38 -3.22
N VAL A 245 -4.47 2.15 -2.62
CA VAL A 245 -3.51 3.23 -2.34
C VAL A 245 -2.39 3.15 -3.36
N HIS A 246 -2.22 4.23 -4.11
CA HIS A 246 -1.16 4.39 -5.10
C HIS A 246 -0.08 5.30 -4.52
N VAL A 247 1.11 4.74 -4.32
CA VAL A 247 2.29 5.48 -3.88
C VAL A 247 3.31 5.50 -5.00
N ARG A 248 3.75 6.69 -5.39
CA ARG A 248 4.82 6.92 -6.35
C ARG A 248 5.93 7.72 -5.67
N ALA A 249 7.16 7.24 -5.72
CA ALA A 249 8.36 7.94 -5.28
C ALA A 249 9.39 7.93 -6.42
N GLY A 250 9.52 9.05 -7.13
CA GLY A 250 10.32 9.10 -8.36
C GLY A 250 9.80 8.14 -9.43
N PHE A 251 10.58 7.10 -9.77
CA PHE A 251 10.21 6.03 -10.70
C PHE A 251 9.58 4.81 -10.03
N LEU A 252 9.67 4.71 -8.71
CA LEU A 252 9.11 3.59 -7.96
C LEU A 252 7.61 3.82 -7.79
N THR A 253 6.81 2.86 -8.23
CA THR A 253 5.36 2.83 -8.03
C THR A 253 4.98 1.59 -7.24
N ARG A 254 4.04 1.73 -6.31
CA ARG A 254 3.47 0.61 -5.56
C ARG A 254 2.00 0.86 -5.33
N ARG A 255 1.23 -0.21 -5.54
CA ARG A 255 -0.19 -0.25 -5.23
C ARG A 255 -0.39 -1.13 -4.01
N LEU A 256 -1.20 -0.67 -3.07
CA LEU A 256 -1.62 -1.42 -1.91
C LEU A 256 -3.13 -1.55 -2.00
N HIS A 257 -3.63 -2.76 -1.77
CA HIS A 257 -5.05 -3.04 -1.80
C HIS A 257 -5.47 -3.44 -0.39
N ARG A 258 -6.49 -2.78 0.14
CA ARG A 258 -7.13 -3.17 1.40
C ARG A 258 -8.62 -3.41 1.11
N ARG A 259 -9.07 -4.64 1.32
CA ARG A 259 -10.49 -4.98 1.19
C ARG A 259 -11.28 -4.28 2.30
N LEU A 260 -12.42 -3.72 1.92
CA LEU A 260 -13.43 -3.16 2.81
C LEU A 260 -14.69 -4.00 2.66
N VAL A 261 -15.13 -4.64 3.74
CA VAL A 261 -16.41 -5.36 3.74
C VAL A 261 -17.51 -4.38 4.12
N VAL A 262 -18.51 -4.24 3.26
CA VAL A 262 -19.62 -3.31 3.49
C VAL A 262 -20.90 -4.09 3.74
N TYR A 263 -21.62 -3.71 4.80
CA TYR A 263 -22.89 -4.34 5.16
C TYR A 263 -24.01 -3.31 5.23
N ALA A 264 -25.20 -3.69 4.79
CA ALA A 264 -26.41 -2.90 4.96
C ALA A 264 -27.47 -3.72 5.70
N VAL A 265 -28.08 -3.11 6.71
CA VAL A 265 -29.19 -3.70 7.49
C VAL A 265 -30.43 -2.85 7.20
N GLY A 266 -31.38 -3.43 6.46
CA GLY A 266 -32.68 -2.83 6.15
C GLY A 266 -33.77 -3.89 6.27
N ASP A 267 -34.61 -4.04 5.23
CA ASP A 267 -35.58 -5.14 5.13
C ASP A 267 -34.93 -6.53 4.96
N GLY A 268 -33.62 -6.56 4.72
CA GLY A 268 -32.76 -7.75 4.67
C GLY A 268 -31.32 -7.41 5.04
N LEU A 269 -30.48 -8.45 5.13
CA LEU A 269 -29.03 -8.33 5.34
C LEU A 269 -28.31 -8.42 4.00
N TYR A 270 -27.60 -7.35 3.62
CA TYR A 270 -26.80 -7.29 2.41
C TYR A 270 -25.32 -7.16 2.77
N PHE A 271 -24.45 -7.88 2.05
CA PHE A 271 -22.99 -7.89 2.24
C PHE A 271 -22.28 -7.76 0.89
N GLY A 272 -21.18 -7.01 0.86
CA GLY A 272 -20.26 -6.87 -0.28
C GLY A 272 -18.81 -6.77 0.17
#